data_AF-A0A1Q7HGQ6-F1
#
_entry.id   AF-A0A1Q7HGQ6-F1
#
_cell.length_a   1.000
_cell.length_b   1.000
_cell.length_c   1.000
_cell.angle_alpha   90.00
_cell.angle_beta   90.00
_cell.angle_gamma   90.00
#
_symmetry.space_group_name_H-M   'P 1'
#
loop_
_entity.id
_entity.type
_entity.pdbx_description
1 polymer ?
#
loop_
_entity_poly.entity_id
_entity_poly.type
_entity_poly.pdbx_seq_one_letter_code
_entity_poly.pdbx_strand_id
1 'polypeptide(L)'
;MGSLRLDSRFAEMFAEERPALGPLPLEPFRYYRYGERTVHLDGCVEVEAAYYGAPPGWIGQRLQVQWNDLHVRLLAPKTVQLLREHVRAARLAPAA
;
A
#
# COMPACT_ATOMS: atom_id res chain seq x y z
N MET A 1 10.97 -18.45 -37.03
CA MET A 1 10.52 -18.29 -35.62
C MET A 1 11.59 -18.87 -34.72
N GLY A 2 12.50 -18.02 -34.23
CA GLY A 2 13.66 -18.43 -33.45
C GLY A 2 13.28 -18.74 -32.00
N SER A 3 13.52 -19.97 -31.58
CA SER A 3 13.45 -20.42 -30.19
C SER A 3 14.48 -19.63 -29.37
N LEU A 4 14.03 -18.77 -28.46
CA LEU A 4 14.86 -18.24 -27.38
C LEU A 4 15.24 -19.42 -26.46
N ARG A 5 16.43 -19.98 -26.62
CA ARG A 5 17.04 -20.81 -25.57
C ARG A 5 17.39 -19.86 -24.43
N LEU A 6 16.73 -20.02 -23.30
CA LEU A 6 17.22 -19.49 -22.03
C LEU A 6 18.49 -20.27 -21.69
N ASP A 7 19.58 -19.53 -21.52
CA ASP A 7 20.92 -20.07 -21.34
C ASP A 7 21.01 -20.94 -20.07
N SER A 8 21.58 -22.14 -20.20
CA SER A 8 21.59 -23.22 -19.20
C SER A 8 22.12 -22.82 -17.81
N ARG A 9 23.00 -21.81 -17.74
CA ARG A 9 23.57 -21.33 -16.47
C ARG A 9 22.54 -20.67 -15.54
N PHE A 10 21.53 -19.98 -16.08
CA PHE A 10 20.48 -19.36 -15.26
C PHE A 10 19.55 -20.40 -14.63
N ALA A 11 19.28 -21.49 -15.36
CA ALA A 11 18.46 -22.59 -14.87
C ALA A 11 19.13 -23.34 -13.71
N GLU A 12 20.47 -23.50 -13.75
CA GLU A 12 21.25 -24.10 -12.67
C GLU A 12 21.22 -23.24 -11.40
N MET A 13 21.44 -21.92 -11.53
CA MET A 13 21.37 -21.01 -10.37
C MET A 13 19.96 -20.92 -9.78
N PHE A 14 18.91 -21.04 -10.59
CA PHE A 14 17.53 -21.09 -10.11
C PHE A 14 17.20 -22.41 -9.39
N ALA A 15 17.80 -23.53 -9.82
CA ALA A 15 17.55 -24.85 -9.24
C ALA A 15 18.05 -24.96 -7.79
N GLU A 16 19.15 -24.28 -7.45
CA GLU A 16 19.71 -24.22 -6.10
C GLU A 16 18.79 -23.48 -5.10
N GLU A 17 18.18 -22.37 -5.54
CA GLU A 17 17.30 -21.52 -4.71
C GLU A 17 15.85 -22.01 -4.66
N ARG A 18 15.38 -22.72 -5.69
CA ARG A 18 13.99 -23.21 -5.79
C ARG A 18 13.49 -24.02 -4.57
N PRO A 19 14.25 -24.95 -3.95
CA PRO A 19 13.79 -25.68 -2.78
C PRO A 19 13.63 -24.82 -1.53
N ALA A 20 14.25 -23.63 -1.47
CA ALA A 20 14.09 -22.69 -0.36
C ALA A 20 12.85 -21.78 -0.50
N LEU A 21 12.20 -21.77 -1.68
CA LEU A 21 11.00 -20.97 -1.90
C LEU A 21 9.81 -21.55 -1.11
N GLY A 22 9.14 -20.69 -0.36
CA GLY A 22 7.87 -21.01 0.27
C GLY A 22 6.71 -21.09 -0.75
N PRO A 23 5.53 -21.55 -0.31
CA PRO A 23 4.33 -21.51 -1.14
C PRO A 23 4.00 -20.08 -1.53
N LEU A 24 3.38 -19.91 -2.71
CA LEU A 24 2.91 -18.59 -3.14
C LEU A 24 1.91 -18.04 -2.11
N PRO A 25 2.02 -16.76 -1.72
CA PRO A 25 1.05 -16.14 -0.83
C PRO A 25 -0.38 -16.27 -1.38
N LEU A 26 -1.34 -16.57 -0.50
CA LEU A 26 -2.76 -16.66 -0.85
C LEU A 26 -3.32 -15.31 -1.32
N GLU A 27 -2.85 -14.22 -0.72
CA GLU A 27 -3.20 -12.86 -1.13
C GLU A 27 -2.06 -12.23 -1.94
N PRO A 28 -2.36 -11.51 -3.03
CA PRO A 28 -1.36 -10.73 -3.75
C PRO A 28 -0.69 -9.71 -2.83
N PHE A 29 0.58 -9.43 -3.11
CA PHE A 29 1.27 -8.32 -2.46
C PHE A 29 0.54 -7.00 -2.72
N ARG A 30 0.29 -6.24 -1.66
CA ARG A 30 -0.38 -4.96 -1.74
C ARG A 30 0.63 -3.87 -2.08
N TYR A 31 0.51 -3.29 -3.27
CA TYR A 31 1.31 -2.14 -3.68
C TYR A 31 0.62 -0.86 -3.24
N TYR A 32 1.33 -0.05 -2.45
CA TYR A 32 0.81 1.21 -1.94
C TYR A 32 1.52 2.41 -2.58
N ARG A 33 0.75 3.48 -2.77
CA ARG A 33 1.23 4.85 -2.86
C ARG A 33 1.45 5.38 -1.45
N TYR A 34 2.37 6.33 -1.30
CA TYR A 34 2.82 6.84 -0.01
C TYR A 34 2.78 8.37 0.02
N GLY A 35 2.55 8.93 1.20
CA GLY A 35 2.63 10.37 1.42
C GLY A 35 2.28 10.78 2.85
N GLU A 36 2.77 11.94 3.25
CA GLU A 36 2.42 12.56 4.53
C GLU A 36 1.12 13.36 4.40
N ARG A 37 0.23 13.25 5.39
CA ARG A 37 -1.01 14.04 5.46
C ARG A 37 -1.23 14.62 6.84
N THR A 38 -1.70 15.86 6.89
CA THR A 38 -2.12 16.50 8.12
C THR A 38 -3.53 16.04 8.48
N VAL A 39 -3.75 15.71 9.75
CA VAL A 39 -5.09 15.46 10.26
C VAL A 39 -5.78 16.81 10.49
N HIS A 40 -6.89 17.03 9.79
CA HIS A 40 -7.69 18.24 9.86
C HIS A 40 -8.48 18.33 11.18
N LEU A 41 -9.16 19.46 11.40
CA LEU A 41 -9.92 19.73 12.63
C LEU A 41 -11.10 18.78 12.84
N ASP A 42 -11.63 18.20 11.75
CA ASP A 42 -12.66 17.15 11.76
C ASP A 42 -12.10 15.76 12.13
N GLY A 43 -10.79 15.66 12.39
CA GLY A 43 -10.12 14.42 12.70
C GLY A 43 -9.81 13.55 11.47
N CYS A 44 -9.95 14.06 10.25
CA CYS A 44 -9.72 13.29 9.02
C CYS A 44 -8.42 13.69 8.32
N VAL A 45 -7.88 12.79 7.48
CA VAL A 45 -6.90 13.15 6.45
C VAL A 45 -7.55 13.10 5.08
N GLU A 46 -7.13 13.97 4.18
CA GLU A 46 -7.55 13.91 2.77
C GLU A 46 -6.60 13.02 1.94
N VAL A 47 -7.19 12.07 1.20
CA VAL A 47 -6.49 11.24 0.21
C VAL A 47 -7.30 11.20 -1.07
N GLU A 48 -6.74 11.76 -2.14
CA GLU A 48 -7.36 11.80 -3.47
C GLU A 48 -8.81 12.32 -3.43
N ALA A 49 -9.04 13.48 -2.79
CA ALA A 49 -10.35 14.13 -2.62
C ALA A 49 -11.38 13.37 -1.75
N ALA A 50 -10.96 12.36 -0.98
CA ALA A 50 -11.79 11.68 0.01
C ALA A 50 -11.19 11.81 1.42
N TYR A 51 -12.06 11.90 2.43
CA TYR A 51 -11.67 12.13 3.82
C TYR A 51 -11.75 10.84 4.66
N TYR A 52 -10.70 10.57 5.42
CA TYR A 52 -10.55 9.36 6.22
C TYR A 52 -10.21 9.70 7.67
N GLY A 53 -11.06 9.29 8.60
CA GLY A 53 -10.89 9.59 10.02
C GLY A 53 -9.64 8.94 10.63
N ALA A 54 -8.85 9.70 11.37
CA ALA A 54 -7.79 9.21 12.25
C ALA A 54 -8.37 8.80 13.62
N PRO A 55 -7.65 8.00 14.42
CA PRO A 55 -7.99 7.86 15.84
C PRO A 55 -7.97 9.21 16.59
N PRO A 56 -8.63 9.32 17.75
CA PRO A 56 -8.53 10.51 18.59
C PRO A 56 -7.07 10.82 18.98
N GLY A 57 -6.77 12.10 19.21
CA GLY A 57 -5.44 12.57 19.64
C GLY A 57 -4.45 12.91 18.51
N TRP A 58 -4.86 12.74 17.24
CA TRP A 58 -4.03 13.02 16.08
C TRP A 58 -4.34 14.34 15.36
N ILE A 59 -5.35 15.09 15.79
CA ILE A 59 -5.74 16.39 15.18
C ILE A 59 -4.52 17.33 15.12
N GLY A 60 -4.29 17.93 13.95
CA GLY A 60 -3.17 18.83 13.69
C GLY A 60 -1.82 18.13 13.51
N GLN A 61 -1.73 16.82 13.73
CA GLN A 61 -0.49 16.05 13.51
C GLN A 61 -0.39 15.60 12.06
N ARG A 62 0.84 15.27 11.65
CA ARG A 62 1.14 14.67 10.34
C ARG A 62 1.28 13.15 10.49
N LEU A 63 0.56 12.42 9.66
CA LEU A 63 0.57 10.97 9.58
C LEU A 63 1.23 10.52 8.29
N GLN A 64 1.88 9.35 8.35
CA GLN A 64 2.26 8.63 7.14
C GLN A 64 1.04 7.89 6.62
N VAL A 65 0.72 8.08 5.34
CA VAL A 65 -0.46 7.48 4.73
C VAL A 65 -0.03 6.59 3.57
N GLN A 66 -0.53 5.36 3.58
CA GLN A 66 -0.41 4.41 2.48
C GLN A 66 -1.78 4.22 1.85
N TRP A 67 -1.88 4.25 0.53
CA TRP A 67 -3.15 3.96 -0.13
C TRP A 67 -2.97 3.25 -1.47
N ASN A 68 -3.97 2.47 -1.83
CA ASN A 68 -4.05 1.83 -3.14
C ASN A 68 -5.48 1.94 -3.67
N ASP A 69 -5.89 1.03 -4.53
CA ASP A 69 -7.22 1.11 -5.14
C ASP A 69 -8.33 0.62 -4.21
N LEU A 70 -7.98 -0.09 -3.12
CA LEU A 70 -8.94 -0.69 -2.19
C LEU A 70 -8.85 -0.12 -0.77
N HIS A 71 -7.67 0.31 -0.32
CA HIS A 71 -7.44 0.66 1.08
C HIS A 71 -6.71 2.00 1.25
N VAL A 72 -7.00 2.66 2.37
CA VAL A 72 -6.24 3.79 2.91
C VAL A 72 -5.82 3.45 4.34
N ARG A 73 -4.52 3.55 4.62
CA ARG A 73 -3.90 3.16 5.88
C ARG A 73 -3.20 4.36 6.50
N LEU A 74 -3.54 4.64 7.75
CA LEU A 74 -2.96 5.71 8.54
C LEU A 74 -1.92 5.11 9.47
N LEU A 75 -0.70 5.64 9.42
CA LEU A 75 0.45 5.11 10.13
C LEU A 75 1.08 6.20 11.01
N ALA A 76 1.53 5.79 12.19
CA ALA A 76 2.27 6.67 13.08
C ALA A 76 3.59 7.13 12.42
N PRO A 77 3.93 8.43 12.45
CA PRO A 77 5.01 9.00 11.62
C PRO A 77 6.42 8.52 11.98
N LYS A 78 6.64 7.98 13.18
CA LYS A 78 7.97 7.53 13.64
C LYS A 78 8.10 6.01 13.70
N THR A 79 7.04 5.32 14.10
CA THR A 79 7.06 3.86 14.30
C THR A 79 6.52 3.10 13.09
N VAL A 80 5.83 3.80 12.17
CA VAL A 80 5.12 3.20 11.03
C VAL A 80 4.07 2.17 11.49
N GLN A 81 3.65 2.26 12.77
CA GLN A 81 2.61 1.41 13.31
C GLN A 81 1.27 1.77 12.67
N LEU A 82 0.51 0.75 12.27
CA LEU A 82 -0.84 0.93 11.75
C LEU A 82 -1.76 1.49 12.83
N LEU A 83 -2.24 2.70 12.62
CA LEU A 83 -3.21 3.36 13.48
C LEU A 83 -4.64 2.99 13.10
N ARG A 84 -4.92 2.98 11.78
CA ARG A 84 -6.23 2.65 11.23
C ARG A 84 -6.13 2.28 9.75
N GLU A 85 -6.97 1.35 9.32
CA GLU A 85 -7.18 1.02 7.91
C GLU A 85 -8.65 1.29 7.53
N HIS A 86 -8.85 1.82 6.33
CA HIS A 86 -10.15 2.11 5.74
C HIS A 86 -10.27 1.44 4.38
N VAL A 87 -11.49 1.05 4.01
CA VAL A 87 -11.83 0.79 2.61
C VAL A 87 -11.89 2.13 1.89
N ARG A 88 -11.27 2.19 0.72
CA ARG A 88 -11.21 3.41 -0.08
C ARG A 88 -12.61 3.72 -0.64
N ALA A 89 -13.04 4.97 -0.48
CA ALA A 89 -14.29 5.43 -1.08
C ALA A 89 -14.16 5.42 -2.61
N ALA A 90 -15.21 4.96 -3.29
CA ALA A 90 -15.28 5.06 -4.74
C ALA A 90 -15.18 6.54 -5.14
N ARG A 91 -14.32 6.84 -6.11
CA ARG A 91 -14.20 8.20 -6.63
C ARG A 91 -15.52 8.58 -7.28
N LEU A 92 -16.27 9.50 -6.67
CA LEU A 92 -17.35 10.19 -7.35
C LEU A 92 -16.71 11.03 -8.46
N ALA A 93 -17.11 10.80 -9.71
CA ALA A 93 -16.70 11.68 -10.81
C ALA A 93 -17.15 13.11 -10.48
N PRO A 94 -16.33 14.14 -10.77
CA PRO A 94 -16.74 15.52 -10.53
C PRO A 94 -18.03 15.79 -11.32
N ALA A 95 -19.02 16.39 -10.66
CA ALA A 95 -20.18 16.93 -11.35
C ALA A 95 -19.67 18.01 -12.31
N ALA A 96 -19.89 17.79 -13.61
CA ALA A 96 -19.54 18.71 -14.68
C ALA A 96 -20.37 20.00 -14.61
#